data_AF-S4R7V5-F1
#
_entry.id   AF-S4R7V5-F1
#
_cell.length_a   1.000
_cell.length_b   1.000
_cell.length_c   1.000
_cell.angle_alpha   90.00
_cell.angle_beta   90.00
_cell.angle_gamma   90.00
#
_symmetry.space_group_name_H-M   'P 1'
#
loop_
_entity.id
_entity.type
_entity.pdbx_description
1 polymer ?
#
loop_
_entity_poly.entity_id
_entity_poly.type
_entity_poly.pdbx_seq_one_letter_code
_entity_poly.pdbx_strand_id
1 'polypeptide(L)'
;QRNVIVIEFETPQVIFRYALAILKFKEEEVLQLQDYTSAFKYLCYFPRNIYDFKKLSHLAFQEMNPLRKRHIDNRRAVHIERLREELGELLRVQGETVRFHNSYVPSRPAAVSPSTDDE
;
A
#
# COMPACT_ATOMS: atom_id res chain seq x y z
N GLN A 1 -37.03 6.43 -10.37
CA GLN A 1 -36.11 5.27 -10.37
C GLN A 1 -34.71 5.80 -10.66
N ARG A 2 -33.81 5.79 -9.67
CA ARG A 2 -32.43 6.22 -9.86
C ARG A 2 -31.71 5.08 -10.57
N ASN A 3 -31.23 5.36 -11.79
CA ASN A 3 -30.27 4.51 -12.49
C ASN A 3 -28.99 4.48 -11.67
N VAL A 4 -28.93 3.58 -10.71
CA VAL A 4 -27.69 3.14 -10.09
C VAL A 4 -26.94 2.44 -11.22
N ILE A 5 -26.09 3.19 -11.90
CA ILE A 5 -25.06 2.65 -12.77
C ILE A 5 -24.19 1.84 -11.80
N VAL A 6 -24.57 0.57 -11.62
CA VAL A 6 -23.70 -0.44 -11.06
C VAL A 6 -22.60 -0.57 -12.09
N ILE A 7 -21.58 0.28 -11.91
CA ILE A 7 -20.29 0.04 -12.52
C ILE A 7 -19.84 -1.24 -11.81
N GLU A 8 -20.15 -2.39 -12.40
CA GLU A 8 -19.34 -3.58 -12.21
C GLU A 8 -17.96 -3.18 -12.74
N PHE A 9 -17.20 -2.49 -11.88
CA PHE A 9 -15.83 -2.13 -12.10
C PHE A 9 -15.12 -3.46 -12.28
N GLU A 10 -14.90 -3.82 -13.55
CA GLU A 10 -13.95 -4.83 -13.90
C GLU A 10 -12.69 -4.62 -13.06
N THR A 11 -12.21 -5.70 -12.48
CA THR A 11 -11.09 -5.84 -11.54
C THR A 11 -10.11 -4.64 -11.50
N PRO A 12 -9.51 -4.29 -10.34
CA PRO A 12 -8.55 -3.17 -10.22
C PRO A 12 -7.44 -3.10 -11.30
N GLN A 13 -7.16 -4.23 -11.95
CA GLN A 13 -6.27 -4.35 -13.11
C GLN A 13 -6.74 -3.57 -14.34
N VAL A 14 -8.04 -3.49 -14.60
CA VAL A 14 -8.62 -2.77 -15.75
C VAL A 14 -8.55 -1.27 -15.53
N ILE A 15 -8.86 -0.80 -14.32
CA ILE A 15 -8.67 0.61 -13.92
C ILE A 15 -7.22 1.04 -14.14
N PHE A 16 -6.27 0.21 -13.74
CA PHE A 16 -4.84 0.53 -13.88
C PHE A 16 -4.41 0.62 -15.36
N ARG A 17 -4.97 -0.22 -16.23
CA ARG A 17 -4.71 -0.15 -17.68
C ARG A 17 -5.24 1.13 -18.28
N TYR A 18 -6.47 1.51 -17.93
CA TYR A 18 -7.04 2.78 -18.38
C TYR A 18 -6.23 3.97 -17.86
N ALA A 19 -5.82 3.96 -16.59
CA ALA A 19 -4.98 5.01 -16.04
C ALA A 19 -3.67 5.17 -16.83
N LEU A 20 -3.00 4.06 -17.17
CA LEU A 20 -1.78 4.09 -17.97
C LEU A 20 -2.03 4.54 -19.43
N ALA A 21 -3.11 4.06 -20.06
CA ALA A 21 -3.47 4.46 -21.42
C ALA A 21 -3.80 5.94 -21.51
N ILE A 22 -4.47 6.48 -20.49
CA ILE A 22 -4.80 7.89 -20.33
C ILE A 22 -3.50 8.72 -20.25
N LEU A 23 -2.52 8.27 -19.47
CA LEU A 23 -1.19 8.91 -19.40
C LEU A 23 -0.43 8.81 -20.74
N LYS A 24 -0.50 7.67 -21.42
CA LYS A 24 0.16 7.44 -22.72
C LYS A 24 -0.46 8.30 -23.82
N PHE A 25 -1.78 8.50 -23.80
CA PHE A 25 -2.50 9.32 -24.77
C PHE A 25 -2.05 10.79 -24.77
N LYS A 26 -1.54 11.27 -23.62
CA LYS A 26 -1.05 12.64 -23.42
C LYS A 26 0.42 12.71 -23.02
N GLU A 27 1.19 11.69 -23.42
CA GLU A 27 2.59 11.55 -23.00
C GLU A 27 3.42 12.80 -23.25
N GLU A 28 3.34 13.38 -24.45
CA GLU A 28 4.10 14.60 -24.79
C GLU A 28 3.72 15.80 -23.92
N GLU A 29 2.43 15.99 -23.66
CA GLU A 29 1.92 17.08 -22.82
C GLU A 29 2.33 16.88 -21.35
N VAL A 30 2.32 15.63 -20.86
CA VAL A 30 2.75 15.27 -19.50
C VAL A 30 4.26 15.44 -19.33
N LEU A 31 5.07 15.09 -20.34
CA LEU A 31 6.53 15.23 -20.30
C LEU A 31 7.01 16.68 -20.30
N GLN A 32 6.19 17.62 -20.79
CA GLN A 32 6.49 19.05 -20.77
C GLN A 32 6.24 19.70 -19.39
N LEU A 33 5.57 19.00 -18.47
CA LEU A 33 5.24 19.53 -17.14
C LEU A 33 6.48 19.46 -16.24
N GLN A 34 7.09 20.61 -15.96
CA GLN A 34 8.26 20.71 -15.08
C GLN A 34 7.92 20.89 -13.59
N ASP A 35 6.69 21.31 -13.27
CA ASP A 35 6.24 21.62 -11.92
C ASP A 35 5.16 20.64 -11.42
N TYR A 36 5.28 20.21 -10.16
CA TYR A 36 4.37 19.26 -9.52
C TYR A 36 2.93 19.79 -9.44
N THR A 37 2.76 21.09 -9.16
CA THR A 37 1.42 21.70 -9.07
C THR A 37 0.74 21.70 -10.43
N SER A 38 1.52 22.01 -11.46
CA SER A 38 1.07 22.00 -12.86
C SER A 38 0.74 20.58 -13.34
N ALA A 39 1.57 19.59 -12.98
CA ALA A 39 1.30 18.18 -13.22
C ALA A 39 0.00 17.71 -12.57
N PHE A 40 -0.21 18.00 -11.29
CA PHE A 40 -1.42 17.61 -10.58
C PHE A 40 -2.69 18.22 -11.20
N LYS A 41 -2.68 19.53 -11.47
CA LYS A 41 -3.82 20.22 -12.11
C LYS A 41 -4.14 19.64 -13.48
N TYR A 42 -3.11 19.41 -14.28
CA TYR A 42 -3.25 18.80 -15.60
C TYR A 42 -3.90 17.42 -15.49
N LEU A 43 -3.34 16.54 -14.63
CA LEU A 43 -3.83 15.17 -14.40
C LEU A 43 -5.29 15.12 -13.92
N CYS A 44 -5.74 16.08 -13.11
CA CYS A 44 -7.11 16.15 -12.64
C CYS A 44 -8.12 16.63 -13.69
N TYR A 45 -7.68 17.42 -14.67
CA TYR A 45 -8.59 18.08 -15.61
C TYR A 45 -8.65 17.40 -16.97
N PHE A 46 -7.51 16.90 -17.47
CA PHE A 46 -7.42 16.33 -18.81
C PHE A 46 -8.28 15.09 -19.08
N PRO A 47 -8.63 14.21 -18.11
CA PRO A 47 -9.45 13.04 -18.41
C PRO A 47 -10.85 13.43 -18.89
N ARG A 48 -11.29 14.66 -18.59
CA ARG A 48 -12.57 15.23 -19.07
C ARG A 48 -12.54 15.61 -20.55
N ASN A 49 -11.36 15.74 -21.14
CA ASN A 49 -11.16 16.19 -22.52
C ASN A 49 -10.83 15.03 -23.48
N ILE A 50 -11.00 13.78 -23.03
CA ILE A 50 -10.77 12.60 -23.87
C ILE A 50 -12.05 12.25 -24.61
N TYR A 51 -12.13 12.62 -25.89
CA TYR A 51 -13.29 12.36 -26.74
C TYR A 51 -13.18 11.07 -27.55
N ASP A 52 -11.96 10.57 -27.81
CA ASP A 52 -11.73 9.36 -28.58
C ASP A 52 -11.57 8.13 -27.69
N PHE A 53 -12.70 7.64 -27.18
CA PHE A 53 -12.73 6.44 -26.34
C PHE A 53 -12.30 5.17 -27.08
N LYS A 54 -12.48 5.12 -28.40
CA LYS A 54 -12.13 3.94 -29.22
C LYS A 54 -10.61 3.79 -29.31
N LYS A 55 -9.90 4.89 -29.56
CA LYS A 55 -8.43 4.93 -29.51
C LYS A 55 -7.89 4.68 -28.11
N LEU A 56 -8.53 5.24 -27.08
CA LEU A 56 -8.15 4.98 -25.69
C LEU A 56 -8.28 3.50 -25.31
N SER A 57 -9.38 2.85 -25.71
CA SER A 57 -9.61 1.42 -25.45
C SER A 57 -8.58 0.56 -26.17
N HIS A 58 -8.26 0.90 -27.42
CA HIS A 58 -7.20 0.21 -28.17
C HIS A 58 -5.85 0.34 -27.47
N LEU A 59 -5.47 1.54 -27.01
CA LEU A 59 -4.27 1.77 -26.22
C LEU A 59 -4.27 0.95 -24.93
N ALA A 60 -5.37 0.95 -24.17
CA ALA A 60 -5.47 0.27 -22.88
C ALA A 60 -5.41 -1.26 -22.95
N PHE A 61 -5.91 -1.86 -24.03
CA PHE A 61 -6.01 -3.32 -24.16
C PHE A 61 -4.98 -3.93 -25.11
N GLN A 62 -4.49 -3.20 -26.12
CA GLN A 62 -3.58 -3.73 -27.13
C GLN A 62 -2.14 -3.25 -26.95
N GLU A 63 -1.91 -1.97 -26.68
CA GLU A 63 -0.55 -1.42 -26.51
C GLU A 63 -0.03 -1.50 -25.07
N MET A 64 -0.89 -1.18 -24.10
CA MET A 64 -0.53 -1.26 -22.70
C MET A 64 -0.45 -2.74 -22.30
N ASN A 65 0.77 -3.29 -22.32
CA ASN A 65 1.04 -4.65 -21.85
C ASN A 65 0.41 -4.80 -20.46
N PRO A 66 -0.60 -5.66 -20.29
CA PRO A 66 -1.21 -5.86 -19.00
C PRO A 66 -0.10 -6.24 -18.04
N LEU A 67 0.06 -5.46 -16.96
CA LEU A 67 1.06 -5.70 -15.94
C LEU A 67 1.04 -7.19 -15.62
N ARG A 68 2.02 -7.93 -16.16
CA ARG A 68 1.99 -9.39 -16.15
C ARG A 68 1.83 -9.80 -14.70
N LYS A 69 0.83 -10.63 -14.37
CA LYS A 69 0.56 -11.01 -12.97
C LYS A 69 1.85 -11.37 -12.22
N ARG A 70 2.73 -12.11 -12.90
CA ARG A 70 4.10 -12.42 -12.46
C ARG A 70 4.93 -11.22 -11.98
N HIS A 71 4.92 -10.07 -12.66
CA HIS A 71 5.64 -8.86 -12.21
C HIS A 71 4.98 -8.20 -11.01
N ILE A 72 3.66 -8.24 -10.93
CA ILE A 72 2.92 -7.75 -9.75
C ILE A 72 3.26 -8.65 -8.55
N ASP A 73 3.19 -9.96 -8.74
CA ASP A 73 3.44 -10.96 -7.72
C ASP A 73 4.89 -10.92 -7.25
N ASN A 74 5.86 -10.76 -8.15
CA ASN A 74 7.27 -10.57 -7.79
C ASN A 74 7.48 -9.30 -6.95
N ARG A 75 6.90 -8.15 -7.36
CA ARG A 75 7.04 -6.91 -6.58
C ARG A 75 6.35 -7.00 -5.22
N ARG A 76 5.21 -7.69 -5.14
CA ARG A 76 4.53 -7.99 -3.88
C ARG A 76 5.35 -8.90 -2.98
N ALA A 77 5.96 -9.94 -3.53
CA ALA A 77 6.80 -10.86 -2.78
C ALA A 77 7.99 -10.12 -2.14
N VAL A 78 8.70 -9.30 -2.92
CA VAL A 78 9.81 -8.47 -2.42
C VAL A 78 9.34 -7.51 -1.31
N HIS A 79 8.19 -6.86 -1.50
CA HIS A 79 7.66 -5.95 -0.48
C HIS A 79 7.25 -6.68 0.81
N ILE A 80 6.61 -7.84 0.69
CA ILE A 80 6.20 -8.66 1.84
C ILE A 80 7.42 -9.20 2.59
N GLU A 81 8.47 -9.59 1.88
CA GLU A 81 9.71 -10.09 2.48
C GLU A 81 10.38 -9.01 3.34
N ARG A 82 10.49 -7.79 2.81
CA ARG A 82 10.99 -6.64 3.57
C ARG A 82 10.13 -6.32 4.80
N LEU A 83 8.80 -6.36 4.68
CA LEU A 83 7.91 -6.13 5.82
C LEU A 83 8.06 -7.21 6.89
N ARG A 84 8.35 -8.46 6.52
CA ARG A 84 8.61 -9.54 7.48
C ARG A 84 9.91 -9.31 8.26
N GLU A 85 10.96 -8.82 7.59
CA GLU A 85 12.21 -8.44 8.24
C GLU A 85 12.00 -7.27 9.22
N GLU A 86 11.34 -6.21 8.77
CA GLU A 86 11.02 -5.04 9.63
C GLU A 86 10.17 -5.45 10.85
N LEU A 87 9.19 -6.34 10.66
CA LEU A 87 8.39 -6.89 11.76
C LEU A 87 9.23 -7.73 12.72
N GLY A 88 10.18 -8.51 12.21
CA GLY A 88 11.11 -9.32 13.01
C GLY A 88 11.99 -8.46 13.92
N GLU A 89 12.56 -7.38 13.38
CA GLU A 89 13.36 -6.44 14.18
C GLU A 89 12.52 -5.75 15.27
N LEU A 90 11.30 -5.33 14.95
CA LEU A 90 10.39 -4.72 15.93
C LEU A 90 10.02 -5.70 17.05
N LEU A 91 9.74 -6.96 16.72
CA LEU A 91 9.45 -8.00 17.72
C LEU A 91 10.69 -8.33 18.58
N ARG A 92 11.90 -8.28 18.02
CA ARG A 92 13.15 -8.44 18.78
C ARG A 92 13.32 -7.30 19.79
N VAL A 93 13.15 -6.05 19.36
CA VAL A 93 13.23 -4.87 20.23
C VAL A 93 12.16 -4.90 21.33
N GLN A 94 10.94 -5.33 21.00
CA GLN A 94 9.88 -5.51 21.99
C GLN A 94 10.22 -6.61 23.00
N GLY A 95 10.71 -7.76 22.53
CA GLY A 95 11.12 -8.88 23.37
C GLY A 95 12.27 -8.51 24.31
N GLU A 96 13.26 -7.75 23.82
CA GLU A 96 14.33 -7.19 24.65
C GLU A 96 13.78 -6.24 25.71
N THR A 97 12.88 -5.33 25.33
CA THR A 97 12.22 -4.42 26.28
C THR A 97 11.47 -5.16 27.38
N VAL A 98 10.73 -6.22 27.03
CA VAL A 98 10.01 -7.08 28.00
C VAL A 98 10.98 -7.87 28.88
N ARG A 99 12.11 -8.36 28.33
CA ARG A 99 13.16 -9.04 29.09
C ARG A 99 13.83 -8.09 30.09
N PHE A 100 14.15 -6.86 29.66
CA PHE A 100 14.68 -5.82 30.54
C PHE A 100 13.69 -5.48 31.65
N HIS A 101 12.42 -5.29 31.32
CA HIS A 101 11.36 -5.05 32.31
C HIS A 101 11.25 -6.21 33.32
N ASN A 102 11.29 -7.46 32.87
CA ASN A 102 11.18 -8.64 33.72
C ASN A 102 12.46 -8.89 34.57
N SER A 103 13.63 -8.44 34.10
CA SER A 103 14.89 -8.50 34.86
C SER A 103 15.01 -7.44 35.96
N TYR A 104 14.15 -6.40 35.93
CA TYR A 104 14.15 -5.32 36.91
C TYR A 104 13.04 -5.47 37.97
N VAL A 105 12.16 -6.46 37.86
CA VAL A 105 11.22 -6.80 38.94
C VAL A 105 12.04 -7.46 40.06
N PRO A 106 12.28 -6.79 41.21
CA PRO A 106 12.98 -7.44 42.30
C PRO A 106 12.07 -8.55 42.81
N SER A 107 12.60 -9.76 42.96
CA SER A 107 11.92 -10.83 43.70
C SER A 107 11.39 -10.25 45.00
N ARG A 108 10.07 -10.12 45.11
CA ARG A 108 9.42 -9.64 46.33
C ARG A 108 9.96 -10.52 47.47
N PRO A 109 10.65 -9.96 48.48
CA PRO A 109 11.22 -10.79 49.54
C PRO A 109 10.08 -11.60 50.16
N ALA A 110 10.33 -12.91 50.29
CA ALA A 110 9.37 -13.86 50.83
C ALA A 110 8.73 -13.26 52.09
N ALA A 111 7.40 -13.21 52.10
CA ALA A 111 6.66 -12.77 53.27
C ALA A 111 7.11 -13.65 54.44
N VAL A 112 7.80 -13.04 55.40
CA VAL A 112 8.11 -13.64 56.70
C VAL A 112 6.77 -14.09 57.28
N SER A 113 6.60 -15.41 57.40
CA SER A 113 5.49 -15.97 58.15
C SER A 113 5.61 -15.47 59.60
N PRO A 114 4.56 -14.91 60.21
CA PRO A 114 4.62 -14.50 61.60
C PRO A 114 4.83 -15.76 62.43
N SER A 115 5.89 -15.79 63.23
CA SER A 115 6.09 -16.76 64.30
C SER A 115 4.91 -16.66 65.26
N THR A 116 4.18 -17.75 65.43
CA THR A 116 3.20 -17.90 66.51
C THR A 116 3.95 -18.31 67.78
N ASP A 117 4.43 -17.32 68.52
CA ASP A 117 4.85 -17.49 69.92
C ASP A 117 3.99 -16.53 70.74
N ASP A 118 2.96 -17.06 71.40
CA ASP A 118 2.34 -16.46 72.58
C ASP A 118 1.81 -17.62 73.44
N GLU A 119 2.45 -17.81 74.60
CA GLU A 119 2.01 -18.60 75.76
C GLU A 119 1.06 -17.76 76.63
#